data_AF-A0A965PM64-F1
#
_entry.id   AF-A0A965PM64-F1
#
_cell.length_a   1.000
_cell.length_b   1.000
_cell.length_c   1.000
_cell.angle_alpha   90.00
_cell.angle_beta   90.00
_cell.angle_gamma   90.00
#
_symmetry.space_group_name_H-M   'P 1'
#
loop_
_entity.id
_entity.type
_entity.pdbx_description
1 polymer ?
#
loop_
_entity_poly.entity_id
_entity_poly.type
_entity_poly.pdbx_seq_one_letter_code
_entity_poly.pdbx_strand_id
1 'polypeptide(L)' 'PCRWPFGDPKKPSFHFCGAPIARGAYCAAHHARAYKVVAADGEMAR' A
#
# COMPACT_ATOMS: atom_id res chain seq x y z
N PRO A 1 10.59 6.53 5.64
CA PRO A 1 9.21 7.12 5.55
C PRO A 1 8.29 6.17 4.76
N CYS A 2 6.99 6.16 5.06
CA CYS A 2 5.98 5.31 4.43
C CYS A 2 5.90 5.55 2.91
N ARG A 3 5.96 4.46 2.14
CA ARG A 3 6.02 4.48 0.67
C ARG A 3 4.67 4.22 -0.02
N TRP A 4 3.57 4.46 0.68
CA TRP A 4 2.24 4.30 0.08
C TRP A 4 2.02 5.40 -0.97
N PRO A 5 1.68 5.05 -2.23
CA PRO A 5 1.48 6.03 -3.29
C PRO A 5 0.12 6.71 -3.19
N PHE A 6 0.10 8.03 -3.40
CA PHE A 6 -1.11 8.80 -3.62
C PHE A 6 -1.15 9.33 -5.05
N GLY A 7 -2.28 9.09 -5.73
CA GLY A 7 -2.48 9.53 -7.11
C GLY A 7 -1.77 8.66 -8.15
N ASP A 8 -1.69 9.19 -9.37
CA ASP A 8 -1.07 8.54 -10.52
C ASP A 8 0.40 8.96 -10.64
N PRO A 9 1.36 8.03 -10.78
CA PRO A 9 2.80 8.33 -10.91
C PRO A 9 3.18 9.32 -12.03
N LYS A 10 2.33 9.47 -13.05
CA LYS A 10 2.55 10.40 -14.17
C LYS A 10 2.00 11.81 -13.90
N LYS A 11 1.29 12.02 -12.78
CA LYS A 11 0.72 13.33 -12.42
C LYS A 11 1.62 14.07 -11.43
N PRO A 12 1.71 15.42 -11.51
CA PRO A 12 2.49 16.22 -10.57
C PRO A 12 2.01 16.11 -9.11
N SER A 13 0.75 15.74 -8.91
CA SER A 13 0.17 15.49 -7.60
C SER A 13 0.62 14.17 -6.96
N PHE A 14 1.41 13.37 -7.67
CA PHE A 14 1.93 12.11 -7.12
C PHE A 14 2.85 12.38 -5.95
N HIS A 15 2.56 11.72 -4.83
CA HIS A 15 3.43 11.77 -3.67
C HIS A 15 3.29 10.50 -2.83
N PHE A 16 4.28 10.26 -1.97
CA PHE A 16 4.22 9.20 -0.98
C PHE A 16 3.73 9.73 0.36
N CYS A 17 3.09 8.85 1.14
CA CYS A 17 2.54 9.20 2.45
C CYS A 17 3.53 9.89 3.40
N GLY A 18 4.80 9.47 3.42
CA GLY A 18 5.83 10.14 4.22
C GLY A 18 5.80 9.84 5.73
N ALA A 19 4.67 9.38 6.28
CA ALA A 19 4.52 9.04 7.71
C ALA A 19 5.57 8.03 8.21
N PRO A 20 5.87 7.98 9.52
CA PRO A 20 6.79 7.00 10.08
C PRO A 20 6.43 5.56 9.70
N ILE A 21 7.45 4.77 9.33
CA ILE A 21 7.27 3.35 9.01
C ILE A 21 6.97 2.60 10.31
N ALA A 22 5.94 1.76 10.30
CA ALA A 22 5.63 0.88 11.42
C ALA A 22 6.07 -0.56 11.15
N ARG A 23 5.85 -1.06 9.91
CA ARG A 23 6.23 -2.43 9.51
C ARG A 23 6.43 -2.50 7.99
N GLY A 24 7.51 -3.14 7.55
CA GLY A 24 7.87 -3.23 6.14
C GLY A 24 8.14 -1.84 5.53
N ALA A 25 7.46 -1.49 4.43
CA ALA A 25 7.60 -0.20 3.76
C ALA A 25 6.50 0.83 4.13
N TYR A 26 5.60 0.50 5.06
CA TYR A 26 4.37 1.26 5.30
C TYR A 26 4.19 1.67 6.77
N CYS A 27 3.43 2.75 6.99
CA CYS A 27 2.89 3.10 8.30
C CYS A 27 1.78 2.12 8.70
N ALA A 28 1.33 2.14 9.95
CA ALA A 28 0.33 1.18 10.45
C ALA A 28 -0.96 1.17 9.59
N ALA A 29 -1.47 2.34 9.22
CA ALA A 29 -2.66 2.47 8.39
C ALA A 29 -2.48 1.86 6.99
N HIS A 30 -1.34 2.14 6.33
CA HIS A 30 -1.08 1.64 4.98
C HIS A 30 -0.62 0.18 4.96
N HIS A 31 -0.01 -0.31 6.03
CA HIS A 31 0.28 -1.73 6.18
C HIS A 31 -1.03 -2.55 6.23
N ALA A 32 -2.02 -2.12 7.02
CA ALA A 32 -3.33 -2.76 7.07
C ALA A 32 -4.07 -2.73 5.72
N ARG A 33 -3.85 -1.69 4.90
CA ARG A 33 -4.40 -1.59 3.54
C ARG A 33 -3.68 -2.46 2.53
N ALA A 34 -2.34 -2.54 2.61
CA ALA A 34 -1.51 -3.34 1.69
C ALA A 34 -1.76 -4.84 1.89
N TYR A 35 -1.81 -5.26 3.15
CA TYR A 35 -2.07 -6.63 3.56
C TYR A 35 -3.53 -6.75 3.99
N LYS A 36 -4.46 -6.52 3.06
CA LYS A 36 -5.78 -7.15 3.22
C LYS A 36 -5.49 -8.64 3.22
N VAL A 37 -5.77 -9.31 4.34
CA VAL A 37 -5.83 -10.77 4.36
C VAL A 37 -6.83 -11.16 3.28
N VAL A 38 -6.33 -11.62 2.13
CA VAL A 38 -7.12 -12.51 1.29
C VAL A 38 -7.36 -13.70 2.21
N ALA A 39 -8.57 -13.79 2.78
CA ALA A 39 -9.04 -15.08 3.24
C ALA A 39 -8.88 -16.00 2.04
N ALA A 40 -8.19 -17.12 2.23
CA ALA A 40 -7.90 -18.07 1.16
C ALA A 40 -9.20 -18.42 0.42
N ASP A 41 -9.38 -17.85 -0.76
CA ASP A 41 -10.41 -18.24 -1.70
C ASP A 41 -9.73 -18.36 -3.05
N GLY A 42 -9.53 -19.61 -3.45
CA GLY A 42 -8.79 -19.96 -4.64
C GLY A 42 -9.60 -19.66 -5.89
N GLU A 43 -8.95 -19.05 -6.88
CA GLU A 43 -9.35 -19.24 -8.27
C GLU A 43 -8.10 -19.03 -9.14
N MET A 44 -7.62 -20.15 -9.65
CA MET A 44 -6.87 -20.27 -10.89
C MET A 44 -7.45 -19.37 -11.99
N ALA A 45 -6.73 -18.29 -12.32
CA ALA A 45 -6.98 -17.54 -13.54
C ALA A 45 -6.58 -18.39 -14.75
N ARG A 46 -7.59 -19.01 -15.36
CA ARG A 46 -7.60 -19.48 -16.75
C ARG A 46 -7.60 -18.30 -17.72
#